data_AF-A0AAU5FSH2-F1
#
_entry.id   AF-A0AAU5FSH2-F1
#
_cell.length_a   1.000
_cell.length_b   1.000
_cell.length_c   1.000
_cell.angle_alpha   90.00
_cell.angle_beta   90.00
_cell.angle_gamma   90.00
#
_symmetry.space_group_name_H-M   'P 1'
#
loop_
_entity.id
_entity.type
_entity.pdbx_description
1 polymer ?
#
loop_
_entity_poly.entity_id
_entity_poly.type
_entity_poly.pdbx_seq_one_letter_code
_entity_poly.pdbx_strand_id
1 'polypeptide(L)' 'MDYVSAIVPPLVMAVFFIGLIVTIIKNQGGANKAKEDAAVDAAFARAEAANRSAVEES' A
#
# COMPACT_ATOMS: atom_id res chain seq x y z
N MET A 1 13.22 41.76 -1.19
CA MET A 1 12.47 40.52 -1.47
C MET A 1 12.44 39.72 -0.19
N ASP A 2 11.27 39.41 0.34
CA ASP A 2 11.15 38.61 1.56
C ASP A 2 11.40 37.13 1.21
N TYR A 3 12.67 36.73 1.22
CA TYR A 3 13.12 35.37 0.89
C TYR A 3 12.55 34.33 1.86
N VAL A 4 12.18 34.73 3.08
CA VAL A 4 11.55 33.86 4.06
C VAL A 4 10.13 33.53 3.57
N SER A 5 9.37 34.53 3.14
CA SER A 5 8.02 34.31 2.56
C SER A 5 8.03 33.47 1.28
N ALA A 6 9.15 33.42 0.55
CA ALA A 6 9.28 32.61 -0.66
C ALA A 6 9.59 31.13 -0.35
N ILE A 7 10.27 30.85 0.76
CA ILE A 7 10.69 29.50 1.16
C ILE A 7 9.66 28.84 2.10
N VAL A 8 8.96 29.63 2.91
CA VAL A 8 7.96 29.12 3.86
C VAL A 8 6.84 28.32 3.18
N PRO A 9 6.20 28.79 2.08
CA PRO A 9 5.15 28.03 1.40
C PRO A 9 5.59 26.65 0.90
N PRO A 10 6.70 26.50 0.13
CA PRO A 10 7.13 25.16 -0.30
C PRO A 10 7.59 24.29 0.87
N LEU A 11 8.18 24.86 1.93
CA LEU A 11 8.59 24.11 3.12
C LEU A 11 7.39 23.51 3.88
N VAL A 12 6.34 24.32 4.10
CA VAL A 12 5.11 23.87 4.76
C VAL A 12 4.44 22.76 3.96
N MET A 13 4.37 22.93 2.63
CA MET A 13 3.81 21.90 1.75
C MET A 13 4.60 20.59 1.82
N ALA A 14 5.93 20.67 1.85
CA ALA A 14 6.78 19.48 1.97
C ALA A 14 6.55 18.73 3.29
N VAL A 15 6.55 19.44 4.43
CA VAL A 15 6.32 18.82 5.75
C VAL A 15 4.92 18.21 5.84
N PHE A 16 3.91 18.92 5.35
CA PHE A 16 2.53 18.43 5.31
C PHE A 16 2.42 17.15 4.46
N PHE A 17 3.00 17.16 3.27
CA PHE A 17 2.95 16.02 2.34
C PHE A 17 3.68 14.79 2.90
N ILE A 18 4.85 14.98 3.53
CA ILE A 18 5.58 13.91 4.22
C ILE A 18 4.72 13.31 5.34
N GLY A 19 4.05 14.15 6.13
CA GLY A 19 3.15 13.71 7.19
C GLY A 19 1.97 12.88 6.67
N LEU A 20 1.39 13.26 5.53
CA LEU A 20 0.35 12.47 4.86
C LEU A 20 0.88 11.10 4.42
N ILE A 21 2.04 11.04 3.78
CA ILE A 21 2.64 9.76 3.34
C ILE A 21 2.85 8.83 4.52
N VAL A 22 3.47 9.30 5.61
CA VAL A 22 3.73 8.48 6.79
C VAL A 22 2.43 7.98 7.43
N THR A 23 1.40 8.83 7.47
CA THR A 23 0.07 8.47 8.00
C THR A 23 -0.59 7.40 7.13
N ILE A 24 -0.54 7.55 5.82
CA ILE A 24 -1.05 6.60 4.84
C ILE A 24 -0.33 5.26 4.96
N ILE A 25 1.00 5.25 5.04
CA ILE A 25 1.79 4.02 5.22
C ILE A 25 1.44 3.36 6.56
N LYS A 26 1.29 4.11 7.64
CA LYS A 26 0.93 3.53 8.95
C LYS A 26 -0.49 2.96 8.96
N ASN A 27 -1.43 3.62 8.31
CA ASN A 27 -2.83 3.18 8.27
C ASN A 27 -3.09 2.06 7.26
N GLN A 28 -2.30 1.95 6.19
CA GLN A 28 -2.42 0.88 5.19
C GLN A 28 -1.46 -0.30 5.45
N GLY A 29 -0.23 -0.02 5.87
CA GLY A 29 0.92 -0.92 5.76
C GLY A 29 1.18 -1.92 6.89
N GLY A 30 0.26 -2.08 7.84
CA GLY A 30 0.41 -3.05 8.93
C GLY A 30 -0.71 -4.08 8.95
N ALA A 31 -1.77 -3.78 9.70
CA ALA A 31 -2.89 -4.71 9.89
C ALA A 31 -3.76 -4.90 8.64
N ASN A 32 -3.87 -3.89 7.77
CA ASN A 32 -4.71 -3.99 6.56
C ASN A 32 -3.98 -4.70 5.42
N LYS A 33 -2.70 -4.41 5.20
CA LYS A 33 -1.88 -5.16 4.23
C LYS A 33 -1.78 -6.65 4.57
N ALA A 34 -1.60 -7.01 5.85
CA ALA A 34 -1.57 -8.42 6.26
C ALA A 34 -2.89 -9.18 5.98
N LYS A 35 -4.04 -8.50 6.07
CA LYS A 35 -5.34 -9.09 5.72
C LYS A 35 -5.51 -9.24 4.21
N GLU A 36 -5.05 -8.26 3.44
CA GLU A 36 -5.08 -8.30 1.98
C GLU A 36 -4.15 -9.40 1.46
N ASP A 37 -2.91 -9.48 1.97
CA ASP A 37 -1.94 -10.52 1.62
C ASP A 37 -2.50 -11.93 1.91
N ALA A 38 -3.14 -12.13 3.07
CA ALA A 38 -3.77 -13.42 3.40
C ALA A 38 -4.94 -13.79 2.47
N ALA A 39 -5.73 -12.80 2.04
CA ALA A 39 -6.81 -13.02 1.07
C ALA A 39 -6.25 -13.36 -0.32
N VAL A 40 -5.16 -12.71 -0.72
CA VAL A 40 -4.44 -12.96 -1.98
C VAL A 40 -3.84 -14.37 -1.98
N ASP A 41 -3.14 -14.78 -0.91
CA ASP A 41 -2.58 -16.13 -0.79
C ASP A 41 -3.67 -17.21 -0.85
N ALA A 42 -4.81 -16.98 -0.18
CA ALA A 42 -5.94 -17.90 -0.23
C ALA A 42 -6.56 -18.00 -1.64
N ALA A 43 -6.62 -16.89 -2.38
CA ALA A 43 -7.08 -16.88 -3.76
C ALA A 43 -6.11 -17.64 -4.68
N PHE A 44 -4.80 -17.43 -4.52
CA PHE A 44 -3.77 -18.17 -5.26
C PHE A 44 -3.81 -19.67 -4.96
N ALA A 45 -3.92 -20.07 -3.70
CA ALA A 45 -4.02 -21.48 -3.32
C ALA A 45 -5.26 -22.16 -3.92
N ARG A 46 -6.39 -21.46 -3.96
CA ARG A 46 -7.61 -21.96 -4.62
C ARG A 46 -7.43 -22.09 -6.14
N ALA A 47 -6.78 -21.13 -6.77
CA ALA A 47 -6.49 -21.18 -8.20
C ALA A 47 -5.54 -22.33 -8.55
N GLU A 48 -4.51 -22.57 -7.72
CA GLU A 48 -3.61 -23.72 -7.91
C GLU A 48 -4.34 -25.04 -7.71
N ALA A 49 -5.18 -25.16 -6.69
CA ALA A 49 -5.99 -26.36 -6.46
C ALA A 49 -6.92 -26.66 -7.65
N ALA A 50 -7.59 -25.63 -8.18
CA ALA A 50 -8.46 -25.75 -9.36
C ALA A 50 -7.68 -26.15 -10.62
N ASN A 51 -6.48 -25.58 -10.81
CA ASN A 51 -5.60 -25.95 -11.92
C ASN A 51 -5.12 -27.41 -11.79
N ARG A 52 -4.75 -27.84 -10.58
CA ARG A 52 -4.32 -29.22 -10.32
C ARG A 52 -5.43 -30.23 -10.62
N SER A 53 -6.66 -29.95 -10.19
CA SER A 53 -7.81 -30.80 -10.51
C SER A 53 -8.09 -30.88 -12.01
N ALA A 54 -7.93 -29.77 -12.76
CA ALA A 54 -8.12 -29.78 -14.20
C ALA A 54 -7.04 -30.60 -14.94
N VAL A 55 -5.82 -30.61 -14.41
CA VAL A 55 -4.70 -31.41 -14.97
C VAL A 55 -4.83 -32.90 -14.62
N GLU A 56 -5.34 -33.25 -13.44
CA GLU A 56 -5.57 -34.66 -13.05
C GLU A 56 -6.77 -35.31 -13.77
N GLU A 57 -7.70 -34.51 -14.29
CA GLU A 57 -8.87 -34.98 -15.04
C GLU A 57 -8.61 -35.13 -16.57
N SER A 58 -7.39 -34.79 -17.03
CA SER A 58 -6.94 -34.85 -18.44
C SER A 58 -6.15 -36.12 -18.76
#